data_AF-A0A0M8VD43-F1
#
_entry.id   AF-A0A0M8VD43-F1
#
_cell.length_a   1.000
_cell.length_b   1.000
_cell.length_c   1.000
_cell.angle_alpha   90.00
_cell.angle_beta   90.00
_cell.angle_gamma   90.00
#
_symmetry.space_group_name_H-M   'P 1'
#
loop_
_entity.id
_entity.type
_entity.pdbx_description
1 polymer ?
#
loop_
_entity_poly.entity_id
_entity_poly.type
_entity_poly.pdbx_seq_one_letter_code
_entity_poly.pdbx_strand_id
1 'polypeptide(L)'
;MNRPAVRAVAHRPVRQPSLTEWVQGLPGLSGRARRLLLEGDTERRYAGRTAADSGYRMTMALAVAVSQPGREWTLAQWWEALVLRPTAGGAWARSLRSRKGERYAEGKLAGMLDKARAFVGTSGTSGTIVCRADAMLAIARLRAAVEAVVWPGPGGGTDLKNLTARLQLAEQAGGLEHEVSVRQLAELMGCARSTVEASNARLRTARWLLLVTAGTGEHSSTWSLRIPPTESEDQESCARPGHRPAPGERGAEGVPDVHTGLEVSTRALGAVMVADACHHYAHGTSGARILAALDPLDGADIAHLAAATGLHRTTVRRRVDKLVQDGLAEETDGLVYLPRHLAADEGLRPDLDQLEHVALARGTAGLGDRRRKRHSDQRRSNRHWLTARTQHAVERRRSARPPLRLVPEGVVDESTGELRDTAWRGWIIDDPYRPTWPDDGSPEAVCG
;
A
#
# COMPACT_ATOMS: atom_id res chain seq x y z
N MET A 1 1.81 -38.10 -75.59
CA MET A 1 2.36 -37.86 -74.23
C MET A 1 1.63 -36.65 -73.65
N ASN A 2 0.63 -36.88 -72.78
CA ASN A 2 -0.19 -35.82 -72.18
C ASN A 2 0.41 -35.39 -70.84
N ARG A 3 0.77 -34.10 -70.71
CA ARG A 3 1.16 -33.49 -69.43
C ARG A 3 -0.06 -33.33 -68.52
N PRO A 4 0.05 -33.64 -67.22
CA PRO A 4 -1.04 -33.41 -66.28
C PRO A 4 -1.15 -31.92 -65.95
N ALA A 5 -2.40 -31.44 -65.86
CA ALA A 5 -2.72 -30.07 -65.49
C ALA A 5 -2.40 -29.82 -64.00
N VAL A 6 -1.58 -28.80 -63.74
CA VAL A 6 -1.30 -28.31 -62.38
C VAL A 6 -2.54 -27.56 -61.89
N ARG A 7 -3.18 -28.10 -60.85
CA ARG A 7 -4.33 -27.50 -60.17
C ARG A 7 -3.85 -26.30 -59.37
N ALA A 8 -4.25 -25.09 -59.75
CA ALA A 8 -3.97 -23.87 -59.00
C ALA A 8 -4.63 -23.95 -57.62
N VAL A 9 -3.81 -23.94 -56.56
CA VAL A 9 -4.28 -23.84 -55.18
C VAL A 9 -4.71 -22.38 -54.96
N ALA A 10 -6.01 -22.15 -54.77
CA ALA A 10 -6.54 -20.85 -54.43
C ALA A 10 -5.99 -20.42 -53.05
N HIS A 11 -5.16 -19.37 -53.03
CA HIS A 11 -4.70 -18.74 -51.79
C HIS A 11 -5.90 -18.19 -51.03
N ARG A 12 -6.28 -18.85 -49.93
CA ARG A 12 -7.26 -18.34 -48.97
C ARG A 12 -6.66 -17.07 -48.32
N PRO A 13 -7.31 -15.89 -48.40
CA PRO A 13 -6.78 -14.69 -47.78
C PRO A 13 -6.73 -14.89 -46.26
N VAL A 14 -5.53 -14.78 -45.69
CA VAL A 14 -5.31 -14.81 -44.25
C VAL A 14 -5.98 -13.59 -43.65
N ARG A 15 -6.99 -13.80 -42.79
CA ARG A 15 -7.66 -12.72 -42.06
C ARG A 15 -6.63 -12.00 -41.20
N GLN A 16 -6.42 -10.71 -41.45
CA GLN A 16 -5.59 -9.88 -40.57
C GLN A 16 -6.36 -9.61 -39.26
N PRO A 17 -5.72 -9.77 -38.09
CA PRO A 17 -6.34 -9.43 -36.82
C PRO A 17 -6.58 -7.92 -36.73
N SER A 18 -7.68 -7.52 -36.10
CA SER A 18 -7.93 -6.12 -35.76
C SER A 18 -6.85 -5.59 -34.81
N LEU A 19 -6.68 -4.26 -34.74
CA LEU A 19 -5.70 -3.63 -33.85
C LEU A 19 -5.89 -4.07 -32.38
N THR A 20 -7.15 -4.19 -31.96
CA THR A 20 -7.50 -4.63 -30.61
C THR A 20 -7.15 -6.09 -30.38
N GLU A 21 -7.49 -7.00 -31.31
CA GLU A 21 -7.12 -8.42 -31.24
C GLU A 21 -5.60 -8.60 -31.22
N TRP A 22 -4.87 -7.80 -32.01
CA TRP A 22 -3.41 -7.82 -32.02
C TRP A 22 -2.82 -7.36 -30.67
N VAL A 23 -3.26 -6.20 -30.13
CA VAL A 23 -2.80 -5.74 -28.81
C VAL A 23 -3.18 -6.74 -27.72
N GLN A 24 -4.33 -7.41 -27.83
CA GLN A 24 -4.74 -8.45 -26.90
C GLN A 24 -3.83 -9.68 -26.96
N GLY A 25 -3.30 -10.01 -28.13
CA GLY A 25 -2.34 -11.08 -28.36
C GLY A 25 -0.90 -10.74 -27.95
N LEU A 26 -0.59 -9.47 -27.62
CA LEU A 26 0.76 -9.10 -27.21
C LEU A 26 1.09 -9.66 -25.82
N PRO A 27 2.22 -10.38 -25.68
CA PRO A 27 2.63 -10.94 -24.40
C PRO A 27 3.00 -9.83 -23.41
N GLY A 28 2.78 -10.08 -22.12
CA GLY A 28 3.37 -9.27 -21.05
C GLY A 28 2.73 -7.91 -20.75
N LEU A 29 1.82 -7.38 -21.57
CA LEU A 29 1.14 -6.11 -21.25
C LEU A 29 0.02 -6.28 -20.22
N SER A 30 0.08 -5.52 -19.13
CA SER A 30 -1.05 -5.36 -18.20
C SER A 30 -2.26 -4.72 -18.89
N GLY A 31 -3.47 -4.97 -18.40
CA GLY A 31 -4.70 -4.36 -18.95
C GLY A 31 -4.64 -2.82 -19.00
N ARG A 32 -4.00 -2.19 -18.01
CA ARG A 32 -3.78 -0.75 -17.96
C ARG A 32 -2.80 -0.28 -19.05
N ALA A 33 -1.69 -1.00 -19.26
CA ALA A 33 -0.73 -0.67 -20.32
C ALA A 33 -1.33 -0.91 -21.72
N ARG A 34 -2.16 -1.94 -21.89
CA ARG A 34 -2.93 -2.15 -23.13
C ARG A 34 -3.87 -0.99 -23.42
N ARG A 35 -4.62 -0.54 -22.41
CA ARG A 35 -5.49 0.63 -22.53
C ARG A 35 -4.69 1.90 -22.86
N LEU A 36 -3.59 2.14 -22.17
CA LEU A 36 -2.70 3.27 -22.43
C LEU A 36 -2.12 3.24 -23.86
N LEU A 37 -1.81 2.06 -24.39
CA LEU A 37 -1.35 1.89 -25.77
C LEU A 37 -2.48 2.17 -26.78
N LEU A 38 -3.67 1.60 -26.57
CA LEU A 38 -4.79 1.70 -27.52
C LEU A 38 -5.46 3.08 -27.50
N GLU A 39 -5.80 3.57 -26.31
CA GLU A 39 -6.64 4.74 -26.09
C GLU A 39 -5.84 6.00 -25.74
N GLY A 40 -4.56 5.84 -25.36
CA GLY A 40 -3.73 6.95 -24.88
C GLY A 40 -4.03 7.30 -23.42
N ASP A 41 -3.58 8.48 -22.98
CA ASP A 41 -3.73 8.95 -21.61
C ASP A 41 -5.07 9.68 -21.37
N THR A 42 -6.17 8.92 -21.39
CA THR A 42 -7.53 9.43 -21.18
C THR A 42 -7.74 10.04 -19.79
N GLU A 43 -6.99 9.55 -18.79
CA GLU A 43 -7.03 10.00 -17.39
C GLU A 43 -6.06 11.16 -17.09
N ARG A 44 -5.31 11.66 -18.08
CA ARG A 44 -4.32 12.75 -17.93
C ARG A 44 -3.24 12.50 -16.86
N ARG A 45 -2.87 11.23 -16.61
CA ARG A 45 -1.87 10.85 -15.59
C ARG A 45 -0.44 11.21 -15.99
N TYR A 46 -0.20 11.33 -17.29
CA TYR A 46 1.10 11.64 -17.89
C TYR A 46 1.10 13.04 -18.51
N ALA A 47 0.21 13.93 -18.06
CA ALA A 47 0.19 15.32 -18.49
C ALA A 47 1.56 15.98 -18.24
N GLY A 48 2.10 16.60 -19.28
CA GLY A 48 3.32 17.39 -19.27
C GLY A 48 3.04 18.85 -19.58
N ARG A 49 4.09 19.68 -19.52
CA ARG A 49 3.99 21.12 -19.83
C ARG A 49 3.65 21.39 -21.29
N THR A 50 3.94 20.42 -22.16
CA THR A 50 3.65 20.47 -23.59
C THR A 50 3.12 19.12 -24.07
N ALA A 51 2.53 19.09 -25.28
CA ALA A 51 2.11 17.84 -25.91
C ALA A 51 3.29 16.88 -26.14
N ALA A 52 4.48 17.41 -26.45
CA ALA A 52 5.69 16.62 -26.62
C ALA A 52 6.19 15.99 -25.31
N ASP A 53 6.11 16.73 -24.20
CA ASP A 53 6.44 16.23 -22.84
C ASP A 53 5.43 15.16 -22.40
N SER A 54 4.13 15.40 -22.62
CA SER A 54 3.07 14.43 -22.33
C SER A 54 3.26 13.12 -23.10
N GLY A 55 3.54 13.22 -24.40
CA GLY A 55 3.84 12.09 -25.25
C GLY A 55 5.09 11.32 -24.81
N TYR A 56 6.16 12.02 -24.46
CA TYR A 56 7.39 11.40 -23.95
C TYR A 56 7.14 10.65 -22.63
N ARG A 57 6.42 11.24 -21.67
CA ARG A 57 6.09 10.62 -20.37
C ARG A 57 5.25 9.37 -20.55
N MET A 58 4.23 9.43 -21.40
CA MET A 58 3.39 8.28 -21.74
C MET A 58 4.20 7.16 -22.40
N THR A 59 5.05 7.50 -23.38
CA THR A 59 5.92 6.52 -24.04
C THR A 59 6.94 5.92 -23.06
N MET A 60 7.49 6.69 -22.11
CA MET A 60 8.33 6.13 -21.04
C MET A 60 7.56 5.18 -20.12
N ALA A 61 6.33 5.51 -19.75
CA ALA A 61 5.50 4.65 -18.92
C ALA A 61 5.19 3.31 -19.61
N LEU A 62 4.91 3.35 -20.92
CA LEU A 62 4.78 2.15 -21.74
C LEU A 62 6.10 1.37 -21.81
N ALA A 63 7.25 2.05 -21.95
CA ALA A 63 8.57 1.40 -21.94
C ALA A 63 8.82 0.66 -20.62
N VAL A 64 8.50 1.27 -19.47
CA VAL A 64 8.59 0.60 -18.15
C VAL A 64 7.67 -0.60 -18.07
N ALA A 65 6.44 -0.51 -18.59
CA ALA A 65 5.49 -1.62 -18.56
C ALA A 65 5.96 -2.85 -19.37
N VAL A 66 6.72 -2.64 -20.45
CA VAL A 66 7.24 -3.71 -21.31
C VAL A 66 8.69 -4.10 -21.02
N SER A 67 9.30 -3.49 -20.01
CA SER A 67 10.65 -3.83 -19.51
C SER A 67 10.64 -4.64 -18.22
N GLN A 68 9.46 -5.12 -17.79
CA GLN A 68 9.30 -5.93 -16.58
C GLN A 68 9.87 -7.35 -16.79
N PRO A 69 10.59 -7.94 -15.81
CA PRO A 69 11.13 -9.29 -15.92
C PRO A 69 10.03 -10.31 -16.29
N GLY A 70 10.35 -11.22 -17.22
CA GLY A 70 9.40 -12.23 -17.73
C GLY A 70 8.28 -11.68 -18.64
N ARG A 71 8.28 -10.38 -18.93
CA ARG A 71 7.31 -9.68 -19.81
C ARG A 71 7.99 -8.75 -20.80
N GLU A 72 9.27 -8.99 -21.03
CA GLU A 72 10.16 -8.10 -21.76
C GLU A 72 9.84 -8.11 -23.24
N TRP A 73 9.58 -6.93 -23.79
CA TRP A 73 9.47 -6.78 -25.23
C TRP A 73 10.85 -6.63 -25.86
N THR A 74 10.97 -7.19 -27.06
CA THR A 74 12.08 -6.90 -27.96
C THR A 74 11.94 -5.49 -28.54
N LEU A 75 13.06 -4.92 -29.02
CA LEU A 75 13.02 -3.64 -29.72
C LEU A 75 12.10 -3.68 -30.95
N ALA A 76 12.02 -4.82 -31.64
CA ALA A 76 11.13 -5.00 -32.79
C ALA A 76 9.65 -4.93 -32.40
N GLN A 77 9.24 -5.59 -31.31
CA GLN A 77 7.87 -5.51 -30.79
C GLN A 77 7.52 -4.09 -30.33
N TRP A 78 8.46 -3.42 -29.66
CA TRP A 78 8.34 -2.03 -29.25
C TRP A 78 8.15 -1.07 -30.43
N TRP A 79 8.97 -1.25 -31.47
CA TRP A 79 8.89 -0.49 -32.71
C TRP A 79 7.58 -0.74 -33.47
N GLU A 80 7.17 -2.01 -33.60
CA GLU A 80 5.91 -2.37 -34.25
C GLU A 80 4.72 -1.68 -33.56
N ALA A 81 4.64 -1.78 -32.23
CA ALA A 81 3.53 -1.26 -31.45
C ALA A 81 3.39 0.27 -31.50
N LEU A 82 4.50 1.00 -31.49
CA LEU A 82 4.48 2.46 -31.44
C LEU A 82 4.51 3.11 -32.82
N VAL A 83 5.27 2.55 -33.76
CA VAL A 83 5.58 3.20 -35.04
C VAL A 83 4.79 2.61 -36.19
N LEU A 84 4.71 1.28 -36.29
CA LEU A 84 4.08 0.62 -37.43
C LEU A 84 2.56 0.50 -37.27
N ARG A 85 2.06 0.44 -36.04
CA ARG A 85 0.63 0.36 -35.75
C ARG A 85 0.05 1.72 -35.36
N PRO A 86 -1.19 2.05 -35.78
CA PRO A 86 -1.83 3.35 -35.51
C PRO A 86 -2.45 3.41 -34.10
N THR A 87 -1.67 3.07 -33.06
CA THR A 87 -2.09 3.12 -31.65
C THR A 87 -2.04 4.55 -31.11
N ALA A 88 -2.96 4.94 -30.22
CA ALA A 88 -2.91 6.29 -29.62
C ALA A 88 -1.63 6.52 -28.79
N GLY A 89 -1.19 5.50 -28.06
CA GLY A 89 0.07 5.51 -27.29
C GLY A 89 1.32 5.70 -28.16
N GLY A 90 1.27 5.33 -29.44
CA GLY A 90 2.34 5.51 -30.41
C GLY A 90 2.35 6.85 -31.15
N ALA A 91 1.36 7.73 -30.93
CA ALA A 91 1.23 8.98 -31.69
C ALA A 91 2.49 9.87 -31.60
N TRP A 92 3.09 9.95 -30.42
CA TRP A 92 4.33 10.71 -30.20
C TRP A 92 5.52 10.10 -30.97
N ALA A 93 5.68 8.78 -30.94
CA ALA A 93 6.73 8.07 -31.66
C ALA A 93 6.63 8.25 -33.18
N ARG A 94 5.40 8.18 -33.72
CA ARG A 94 5.15 8.45 -35.15
C ARG A 94 5.44 9.91 -35.51
N SER A 95 5.00 10.86 -34.70
CA SER A 95 5.35 12.28 -34.87
C SER A 95 6.86 12.53 -34.81
N LEU A 96 7.58 11.82 -33.92
CA LEU A 96 9.03 11.90 -33.83
C LEU A 96 9.70 11.41 -35.10
N ARG A 97 9.27 10.24 -35.62
CA ARG A 97 9.75 9.68 -36.89
C ARG A 97 9.51 10.65 -38.05
N SER A 98 8.31 11.20 -38.18
CA SER A 98 7.99 12.14 -39.27
C SER A 98 8.84 13.42 -39.21
N ARG A 99 9.15 13.93 -38.01
CA ARG A 99 9.89 15.20 -37.84
C ARG A 99 11.41 15.05 -37.88
N LYS A 100 11.95 13.91 -37.42
CA LYS A 100 13.40 13.72 -37.20
C LYS A 100 14.00 12.55 -37.98
N GLY A 101 13.17 11.82 -38.74
CA GLY A 101 13.59 10.66 -39.51
C GLY A 101 13.56 9.36 -38.71
N GLU A 102 13.58 8.26 -39.44
CA GLU A 102 13.44 6.90 -38.92
C GLU A 102 14.57 6.49 -37.97
N ARG A 103 15.83 6.67 -38.42
CA ARG A 103 17.02 6.31 -37.64
C ARG A 103 17.08 7.04 -36.30
N TYR A 104 16.66 8.30 -36.25
CA TYR A 104 16.61 9.07 -35.00
C TYR A 104 15.53 8.53 -34.05
N ALA A 105 14.32 8.26 -34.58
CA ALA A 105 13.23 7.72 -33.79
C ALA A 105 13.57 6.34 -33.22
N GLU A 106 14.20 5.48 -34.02
CA GLU A 106 14.64 4.14 -33.60
C GLU A 106 15.65 4.22 -32.45
N GLY A 107 16.73 5.00 -32.62
CA GLY A 107 17.72 5.20 -31.56
C GLY A 107 17.12 5.81 -30.30
N LYS A 108 16.15 6.73 -30.44
CA LYS A 108 15.48 7.34 -29.28
C LYS A 108 14.61 6.34 -28.54
N LEU A 109 13.82 5.54 -29.25
CA LEU A 109 12.94 4.52 -28.66
C LEU A 109 13.73 3.37 -28.03
N ALA A 110 14.83 2.95 -28.66
CA ALA A 110 15.77 1.98 -28.08
C ALA A 110 16.35 2.52 -26.76
N GLY A 111 16.87 3.75 -26.75
CA GLY A 111 17.41 4.36 -25.53
C GLY A 111 16.36 4.56 -24.43
N MET A 112 15.08 4.77 -24.78
CA MET A 112 13.99 4.80 -23.79
C MET A 112 13.72 3.41 -23.19
N LEU A 113 13.77 2.37 -24.01
CA LEU A 113 13.60 0.98 -23.55
C LEU A 113 14.76 0.56 -22.65
N ASP A 114 16.00 0.86 -23.03
CA ASP A 114 17.19 0.58 -22.22
C ASP A 114 17.17 1.35 -20.90
N LYS A 115 16.77 2.63 -20.93
CA LYS A 115 16.58 3.42 -19.69
C LYS A 115 15.50 2.82 -18.79
N ALA A 116 14.40 2.33 -19.38
CA ALA A 116 13.36 1.65 -18.63
C ALA A 116 13.85 0.32 -18.05
N ARG A 117 14.63 -0.47 -18.79
CA ARG A 117 15.24 -1.72 -18.30
C ARG A 117 16.26 -1.47 -17.21
N ALA A 118 17.11 -0.45 -17.35
CA ALA A 118 18.04 -0.06 -16.29
C ALA A 118 17.30 0.36 -15.02
N PHE A 119 16.21 1.14 -15.17
CA PHE A 119 15.34 1.54 -14.05
C PHE A 119 14.67 0.33 -13.39
N VAL A 120 14.14 -0.61 -14.17
CA VAL A 120 13.50 -1.83 -13.64
C VAL A 120 14.52 -2.79 -13.04
N GLY A 121 15.70 -2.96 -13.66
CA GLY A 121 16.77 -3.84 -13.18
C GLY A 121 17.41 -3.35 -11.89
N THR A 122 17.64 -2.04 -11.76
CA THR A 122 18.07 -1.43 -10.48
C THR A 122 16.97 -1.51 -9.41
N SER A 123 15.70 -1.47 -9.82
CA SER A 123 14.54 -1.63 -8.91
C SER A 123 14.34 -3.08 -8.46
N GLY A 124 14.65 -4.06 -9.31
CA GLY A 124 14.53 -5.49 -9.01
C GLY A 124 15.51 -5.99 -7.97
N THR A 125 16.71 -5.39 -7.91
CA THR A 125 17.71 -5.68 -6.84
C THR A 125 17.49 -4.82 -5.58
N SER A 126 16.74 -3.71 -5.67
CA SER A 126 16.61 -2.73 -4.58
C SER A 126 15.24 -2.71 -3.88
N GLY A 127 14.34 -3.66 -4.18
CA GLY A 127 13.05 -3.75 -3.47
C GLY A 127 12.08 -2.61 -3.78
N THR A 128 12.29 -1.87 -4.88
CA THR A 128 11.39 -0.79 -5.30
C THR A 128 10.17 -1.41 -5.97
N ILE A 129 8.99 -1.21 -5.39
CA ILE A 129 7.70 -1.71 -5.93
C ILE A 129 7.34 -0.89 -7.17
N VAL A 130 7.51 -1.44 -8.38
CA VAL A 130 7.25 -0.74 -9.65
C VAL A 130 5.89 -1.09 -10.23
N CYS A 131 5.37 -2.28 -9.94
CA CYS A 131 4.04 -2.70 -10.36
C CYS A 131 3.29 -3.46 -9.26
N ARG A 132 2.00 -3.75 -9.52
CA ARG A 132 1.16 -4.50 -8.58
C ARG A 132 1.70 -5.91 -8.30
N ALA A 133 2.33 -6.56 -9.28
CA ALA A 133 2.91 -7.89 -9.07
C ALA A 133 4.08 -7.84 -8.07
N ASP A 134 4.98 -6.85 -8.23
CA ASP A 134 6.08 -6.62 -7.28
C ASP A 134 5.56 -6.29 -5.89
N ALA A 135 4.46 -5.52 -5.81
CA ALA A 135 3.81 -5.23 -4.54
C ALA A 135 3.30 -6.50 -3.86
N MET A 136 2.64 -7.39 -4.61
CA MET A 136 2.15 -8.66 -4.08
C MET A 136 3.30 -9.58 -3.66
N LEU A 137 4.41 -9.59 -4.40
CA LEU A 137 5.61 -10.34 -4.03
C LEU A 137 6.27 -9.79 -2.77
N ALA A 138 6.36 -8.45 -2.64
CA ALA A 138 6.87 -7.80 -1.44
C ALA A 138 5.99 -8.08 -0.21
N ILE A 139 4.67 -8.08 -0.39
CA ILE A 139 3.71 -8.47 0.66
C ILE A 139 3.88 -9.95 1.03
N ALA A 140 4.04 -10.85 0.05
CA ALA A 140 4.26 -12.27 0.31
C ALA A 140 5.57 -12.51 1.07
N ARG A 141 6.66 -11.83 0.70
CA ARG A 141 7.93 -11.88 1.41
C ARG A 141 7.80 -11.38 2.85
N LEU A 142 7.13 -10.26 3.05
CA LEU A 142 6.86 -9.72 4.39
C LEU A 142 5.99 -10.69 5.21
N ARG A 143 4.99 -11.30 4.58
CA ARG A 143 4.12 -12.30 5.22
C ARG A 143 4.94 -13.48 5.74
N ALA A 144 5.77 -14.09 4.89
CA ALA A 144 6.67 -15.16 5.29
C ALA A 144 7.60 -14.73 6.44
N ALA A 145 8.15 -13.50 6.38
CA ALA A 145 8.98 -12.98 7.46
C ALA A 145 8.21 -12.81 8.79
N VAL A 146 6.93 -12.46 8.75
CA VAL A 146 6.08 -12.35 9.95
C VAL A 146 5.71 -13.72 10.51
N GLU A 147 5.45 -14.70 9.62
CA GLU A 147 5.05 -16.07 9.96
C GLU A 147 6.23 -16.86 10.56
N ALA A 148 7.45 -16.64 10.07
CA ALA A 148 8.68 -17.22 10.60
C ALA A 148 9.05 -16.73 12.02
N VAL A 149 8.47 -15.61 12.48
CA VAL A 149 8.74 -15.07 13.82
C VAL A 149 7.83 -15.74 14.84
N VAL A 150 8.43 -16.35 15.86
CA VAL A 150 7.69 -16.70 17.08
C VAL A 150 7.38 -15.41 17.84
N TRP A 151 6.11 -15.19 18.16
CA TRP A 151 5.64 -13.99 18.87
C TRP A 151 5.34 -14.30 20.36
N PRO A 152 6.36 -14.36 21.24
CA PRO A 152 6.20 -14.76 22.63
C PRO A 152 5.59 -13.66 23.50
N GLY A 153 5.21 -14.06 24.71
CA GLY A 153 4.83 -13.16 25.79
C GLY A 153 3.44 -12.53 25.64
N PRO A 154 3.04 -11.67 26.60
CA PRO A 154 1.69 -11.12 26.68
C PRO A 154 1.32 -10.22 25.48
N GLY A 155 2.31 -9.56 24.87
CA GLY A 155 2.12 -8.65 23.73
C GLY A 155 2.20 -9.32 22.37
N GLY A 156 2.93 -10.43 22.23
CA GLY A 156 3.28 -11.02 20.94
C GLY A 156 2.06 -11.40 20.09
N GLY A 157 1.05 -12.05 20.69
CA GLY A 157 -0.16 -12.39 19.95
C GLY A 157 -0.96 -11.17 19.46
N THR A 158 -0.87 -10.04 20.17
CA THR A 158 -1.49 -8.78 19.73
C THR A 158 -0.71 -8.15 18.58
N ASP A 159 0.61 -8.22 18.65
CA ASP A 159 1.50 -7.67 17.61
C ASP A 159 1.36 -8.45 16.30
N LEU A 160 1.25 -9.78 16.38
CA LEU A 160 0.91 -10.63 15.25
C LEU A 160 -0.45 -10.24 14.64
N LYS A 161 -1.53 -10.11 15.44
CA LYS A 161 -2.84 -9.65 14.95
C LYS A 161 -2.77 -8.29 14.25
N ASN A 162 -1.95 -7.37 14.77
CA ASN A 162 -1.77 -6.04 14.18
C ASN A 162 -1.13 -6.14 12.79
N LEU A 163 -0.01 -6.86 12.68
CA LEU A 163 0.65 -7.09 11.40
C LEU A 163 -0.25 -7.84 10.42
N THR A 164 -1.00 -8.85 10.88
CA THR A 164 -2.00 -9.55 10.06
C THR A 164 -3.05 -8.59 9.49
N ALA A 165 -3.65 -7.74 10.32
CA ALA A 165 -4.65 -6.77 9.87
C ALA A 165 -4.06 -5.79 8.84
N ARG A 166 -2.81 -5.36 9.05
CA ARG A 166 -2.11 -4.45 8.13
C ARG A 166 -1.69 -5.11 6.83
N LEU A 167 -1.30 -6.38 6.86
CA LEU A 167 -1.03 -7.17 5.65
C LEU A 167 -2.29 -7.26 4.76
N GLN A 168 -3.47 -7.48 5.36
CA GLN A 168 -4.74 -7.45 4.62
C GLN A 168 -5.01 -6.08 3.98
N LEU A 169 -4.75 -4.98 4.72
CA LEU A 169 -4.88 -3.62 4.18
C LEU A 169 -3.87 -3.33 3.05
N ALA A 170 -2.63 -3.81 3.20
CA ALA A 170 -1.58 -3.70 2.20
C ALA A 170 -1.94 -4.46 0.90
N GLU A 171 -2.52 -5.65 1.02
CA GLU A 171 -3.03 -6.43 -0.13
C GLU A 171 -4.15 -5.70 -0.88
N GLN A 172 -5.08 -5.11 -0.13
CA GLN A 172 -6.16 -4.31 -0.69
C GLN A 172 -5.62 -3.05 -1.39
N ALA A 173 -4.70 -2.33 -0.75
CA ALA A 173 -4.03 -1.16 -1.32
C ALA A 173 -3.13 -1.51 -2.52
N GLY A 174 -2.64 -2.75 -2.60
CA GLY A 174 -1.69 -3.20 -3.61
C GLY A 174 -0.28 -2.64 -3.38
N GLY A 175 0.13 -2.51 -2.12
CA GLY A 175 1.42 -1.95 -1.71
C GLY A 175 1.65 -2.07 -0.21
N LEU A 176 2.91 -1.96 0.24
CA LEU A 176 3.26 -2.02 1.66
C LEU A 176 2.82 -0.77 2.46
N GLU A 177 2.53 0.32 1.75
CA GLU A 177 1.93 1.52 2.31
C GLU A 177 0.41 1.41 2.37
N HIS A 178 -0.17 1.75 3.52
CA HIS A 178 -1.60 1.71 3.74
C HIS A 178 -2.05 2.78 4.74
N GLU A 179 -3.27 3.25 4.58
CA GLU A 179 -3.89 4.19 5.51
C GLU A 179 -4.79 3.46 6.50
N VAL A 180 -4.61 3.75 7.79
CA VAL A 180 -5.51 3.21 8.81
C VAL A 180 -5.53 4.07 10.06
N SER A 181 -6.73 4.34 10.57
CA SER A 181 -6.90 4.95 11.88
C SER A 181 -6.77 3.92 13.00
N VAL A 182 -6.30 4.32 14.19
CA VAL A 182 -6.18 3.42 15.35
C VAL A 182 -7.52 2.74 15.68
N ARG A 183 -8.65 3.45 15.51
CA ARG A 183 -9.99 2.89 15.77
C ARG A 183 -10.38 1.81 14.75
N GLN A 184 -10.15 2.07 13.46
CA GLN A 184 -10.39 1.10 12.40
C GLN A 184 -9.51 -0.14 12.59
N LEU A 185 -8.24 0.05 12.93
CA LEU A 185 -7.33 -1.06 13.22
C LEU A 185 -7.80 -1.87 14.45
N ALA A 186 -8.32 -1.22 15.50
CA ALA A 186 -8.89 -1.90 16.65
C ALA A 186 -10.16 -2.70 16.31
N GLU A 187 -10.97 -2.21 15.36
CA GLU A 187 -12.12 -2.93 14.83
C GLU A 187 -11.67 -4.18 14.06
N LEU A 188 -10.66 -4.06 13.18
CA LEU A 188 -10.09 -5.18 12.42
C LEU A 188 -9.42 -6.23 13.32
N MET A 189 -8.69 -5.82 14.35
CA MET A 189 -8.00 -6.73 15.28
C MET A 189 -8.93 -7.35 16.33
N GLY A 190 -10.16 -6.84 16.46
CA GLY A 190 -11.08 -7.32 17.47
C GLY A 190 -10.74 -6.89 18.91
N CYS A 191 -10.00 -5.80 19.12
CA CYS A 191 -9.46 -5.41 20.43
C CYS A 191 -9.76 -3.95 20.83
N ALA A 192 -9.25 -3.53 21.98
CA ALA A 192 -9.42 -2.15 22.47
C ALA A 192 -8.43 -1.18 21.79
N ARG A 193 -8.79 0.10 21.69
CA ARG A 193 -7.94 1.14 21.09
C ARG A 193 -6.56 1.23 21.75
N SER A 194 -6.50 1.21 23.08
CA SER A 194 -5.25 1.27 23.85
C SER A 194 -4.33 0.08 23.56
N THR A 195 -4.90 -1.10 23.31
CA THR A 195 -4.17 -2.31 22.91
C THR A 195 -3.47 -2.12 21.55
N VAL A 196 -4.14 -1.47 20.60
CA VAL A 196 -3.55 -1.12 19.29
C VAL A 196 -2.45 -0.08 19.44
N GLU A 197 -2.64 0.95 20.25
CA GLU A 197 -1.63 1.99 20.50
C GLU A 197 -0.35 1.39 21.10
N ALA A 198 -0.49 0.54 22.11
CA ALA A 198 0.64 -0.17 22.72
C ALA A 198 1.34 -1.11 21.72
N SER A 199 0.57 -1.81 20.88
CA SER A 199 1.12 -2.67 19.83
C SER A 199 1.86 -1.89 18.75
N ASN A 200 1.29 -0.78 18.28
CA ASN A 200 1.95 0.11 17.33
C ASN A 200 3.28 0.65 17.89
N ALA A 201 3.32 1.02 19.17
CA ALA A 201 4.56 1.46 19.81
C ALA A 201 5.64 0.36 19.77
N ARG A 202 5.30 -0.87 20.20
CA ARG A 202 6.23 -2.01 20.17
C ARG A 202 6.71 -2.35 18.77
N LEU A 203 5.80 -2.44 17.81
CA LEU A 203 6.13 -2.77 16.41
C LEU A 203 6.96 -1.69 15.72
N ARG A 204 6.79 -0.41 16.10
CA ARG A 204 7.68 0.68 15.64
C ARG A 204 9.08 0.54 16.25
N THR A 205 9.17 0.27 17.55
CA THR A 205 10.45 0.04 18.23
C THR A 205 11.18 -1.15 17.60
N ALA A 206 10.46 -2.23 17.30
CA ALA A 206 10.97 -3.41 16.61
C ALA A 206 11.10 -3.24 15.08
N ARG A 207 10.89 -2.03 14.55
CA ARG A 207 11.08 -1.65 13.13
C ARG A 207 10.23 -2.40 12.09
N TRP A 208 9.20 -3.13 12.52
CA TRP A 208 8.20 -3.71 11.61
C TRP A 208 7.28 -2.66 11.00
N LEU A 209 7.09 -1.52 11.69
CA LEU A 209 6.24 -0.42 11.26
C LEU A 209 7.01 0.89 11.13
N LEU A 210 6.80 1.58 10.01
CA LEU A 210 7.15 2.99 9.84
C LEU A 210 5.88 3.84 9.71
N LEU A 211 5.81 4.93 10.48
CA LEU A 211 4.82 5.99 10.27
C LEU A 211 5.33 6.91 9.16
N VAL A 212 4.65 6.90 8.00
CA VAL A 212 5.00 7.72 6.84
C VAL A 212 4.41 9.13 7.03
N THR A 213 3.11 9.20 7.28
CA THR A 213 2.39 10.45 7.48
C THR A 213 1.51 10.34 8.70
N ALA A 214 1.66 11.26 9.65
CA ALA A 214 0.76 11.35 10.79
C ALA A 214 -0.62 11.84 10.31
N GLY A 215 -1.67 11.12 10.68
CA GLY A 215 -3.04 11.53 10.38
C GLY A 215 -3.40 12.84 11.07
N THR A 216 -4.14 13.68 10.38
CA THR A 216 -4.77 14.89 10.93
C THR A 216 -6.24 14.59 11.25
N GLY A 217 -6.96 15.50 11.92
CA GLY A 217 -8.32 15.20 12.43
C GLY A 217 -9.31 14.59 11.43
N GLU A 218 -9.10 14.82 10.12
CA GLU A 218 -9.93 14.30 9.03
C GLU A 218 -9.28 13.15 8.24
N HIS A 219 -7.97 12.91 8.41
CA HIS A 219 -7.21 11.91 7.65
C HIS A 219 -6.62 10.84 8.56
N SER A 220 -6.68 9.57 8.13
CA SER A 220 -5.95 8.48 8.77
C SER A 220 -4.44 8.68 8.69
N SER A 221 -3.70 8.04 9.59
CA SER A 221 -2.25 7.94 9.45
C SER A 221 -1.89 6.98 8.33
N THR A 222 -0.88 7.34 7.54
CA THR A 222 -0.27 6.48 6.51
C THR A 222 0.90 5.72 7.12
N TRP A 223 0.91 4.41 6.97
CA TRP A 223 1.90 3.50 7.53
C TRP A 223 2.55 2.67 6.42
N SER A 224 3.81 2.29 6.62
CA SER A 224 4.54 1.37 5.76
C SER A 224 4.98 0.16 6.57
N LEU A 225 4.76 -1.04 6.03
CA LEU A 225 5.27 -2.28 6.62
C LEU A 225 6.69 -2.56 6.12
N ARG A 226 7.55 -3.09 7.01
CA ARG A 226 8.95 -3.40 6.70
C ARG A 226 9.38 -4.68 7.38
N ILE A 227 10.32 -5.39 6.75
CA ILE A 227 11.10 -6.43 7.40
C ILE A 227 12.24 -5.71 8.14
N PRO A 228 12.39 -5.89 9.46
CA PRO A 228 13.52 -5.32 10.18
C PRO A 228 14.84 -5.87 9.60
N PRO A 229 15.88 -5.04 9.45
CA PRO A 229 17.19 -5.55 9.08
C PRO A 229 17.65 -6.55 10.16
N THR A 230 18.12 -7.72 9.75
CA THR A 230 18.79 -8.65 10.65
C THR A 230 20.05 -7.96 11.17
N GLU A 231 20.21 -7.87 12.50
CA GLU A 231 21.32 -7.14 13.15
C GLU A 231 22.72 -7.61 12.71
N SER A 232 22.80 -8.76 12.04
CA SER A 232 24.01 -9.36 11.47
C SER A 232 24.66 -8.58 10.32
N GLU A 233 23.89 -7.88 9.48
CA GLU A 233 24.46 -7.28 8.25
C GLU A 233 25.26 -5.99 8.54
N ASP A 234 24.91 -5.25 9.58
CA ASP A 234 25.59 -3.99 9.94
C ASP A 234 26.81 -4.19 10.86
N GLN A 235 26.97 -5.36 11.49
CA GLN A 235 28.12 -5.64 12.39
C GLN A 235 29.24 -6.48 11.77
N GLU A 236 29.00 -7.20 10.67
CA GLU A 236 30.02 -8.07 10.04
C GLU A 236 30.68 -7.46 8.79
N SER A 237 30.16 -6.37 8.22
CA SER A 237 30.75 -5.70 7.05
C SER A 237 31.81 -4.63 7.41
N CYS A 238 32.64 -4.92 8.41
CA CYS A 238 33.93 -4.26 8.58
C CYS A 238 34.99 -5.34 8.67
N ALA A 239 35.58 -5.71 7.53
CA ALA A 239 36.76 -6.55 7.48
C ALA A 239 37.83 -5.97 8.42
N ARG A 240 38.06 -6.63 9.56
CA ARG A 240 39.19 -6.32 10.43
C ARG A 240 40.48 -6.75 9.71
N PRO A 241 41.53 -5.92 9.67
CA PRO A 241 42.80 -6.30 9.05
C PRO A 241 43.34 -7.58 9.69
N GLY A 242 43.45 -8.66 8.92
CA GLY A 242 44.04 -9.93 9.36
C GLY A 242 43.18 -11.19 9.15
N HIS A 243 41.89 -11.08 8.83
CA HIS A 243 41.08 -12.26 8.49
C HIS A 243 40.97 -12.48 6.98
N ARG A 244 41.38 -13.68 6.52
CA ARG A 244 41.09 -14.16 5.17
C ARG A 244 39.57 -14.36 5.01
N PRO A 245 38.96 -13.93 3.90
CA PRO A 245 37.56 -14.25 3.62
C PRO A 245 37.38 -15.76 3.53
N ALA A 246 36.35 -16.28 4.20
CA ALA A 246 35.98 -17.69 4.11
C ALA A 246 35.60 -18.04 2.65
N PRO A 247 36.05 -19.18 2.11
CA PRO A 247 35.72 -19.61 0.76
C PRO A 247 34.33 -20.27 0.70
N GLY A 248 33.46 -19.77 -0.18
CA GLY A 248 32.11 -20.31 -0.48
C GLY A 248 31.07 -19.71 0.47
N GLU A 249 30.04 -19.00 0.02
CA GLU A 249 29.01 -19.45 -0.92
C GLU A 249 28.65 -18.33 -1.90
N ARG A 250 28.92 -18.55 -3.20
CA ARG A 250 28.28 -17.81 -4.28
C ARG A 250 27.15 -18.67 -4.83
N GLY A 251 25.94 -18.14 -4.82
CA GLY A 251 25.02 -18.31 -5.95
C GLY A 251 24.05 -19.48 -5.91
N ALA A 252 23.56 -19.87 -4.74
CA ALA A 252 22.23 -20.47 -4.66
C ALA A 252 21.37 -19.52 -3.83
N GLU A 253 20.59 -18.65 -4.49
CA GLU A 253 19.37 -18.15 -3.87
C GLU A 253 18.55 -19.40 -3.51
N GLY A 254 18.68 -19.83 -2.26
CA GLY A 254 17.79 -20.83 -1.71
C GLY A 254 16.39 -20.30 -1.91
N VAL A 255 15.63 -20.95 -2.79
CA VAL A 255 14.18 -20.96 -2.70
C VAL A 255 13.89 -21.16 -1.21
N PRO A 256 13.19 -20.24 -0.52
CA PRO A 256 12.84 -20.42 0.88
C PRO A 256 12.26 -21.81 1.00
N ASP A 257 12.86 -22.61 1.88
CA ASP A 257 12.49 -24.00 2.08
C ASP A 257 10.96 -24.08 2.18
N VAL A 258 10.35 -24.75 1.20
CA VAL A 258 8.90 -24.79 1.05
C VAL A 258 8.38 -25.59 2.23
N HIS A 259 7.89 -24.88 3.24
CA HIS A 259 7.13 -25.40 4.37
C HIS A 259 7.90 -26.35 5.29
N THR A 260 8.97 -25.86 5.91
CA THR A 260 9.43 -26.43 7.18
C THR A 260 8.42 -26.12 8.30
N GLY A 261 7.33 -26.88 8.31
CA GLY A 261 6.54 -27.24 9.47
C GLY A 261 6.00 -26.11 10.37
N LEU A 262 4.76 -25.71 10.09
CA LEU A 262 3.78 -25.18 11.06
C LEU A 262 4.12 -23.82 11.70
N GLU A 263 4.10 -22.79 10.87
CA GLU A 263 4.00 -21.38 11.27
C GLU A 263 2.53 -20.98 11.51
N VAL A 264 2.29 -19.89 12.26
CA VAL A 264 0.92 -19.35 12.40
C VAL A 264 0.55 -18.60 11.13
N SER A 265 -0.26 -19.21 10.26
CA SER A 265 -0.71 -18.58 9.02
C SER A 265 -1.43 -17.27 9.31
N THR A 266 -0.86 -16.16 8.84
CA THR A 266 -1.46 -14.83 8.99
C THR A 266 -2.71 -14.68 8.14
N ARG A 267 -2.86 -15.43 7.04
CA ARG A 267 -4.13 -15.47 6.29
C ARG A 267 -5.23 -16.14 7.11
N ALA A 268 -4.94 -17.32 7.67
CA ALA A 268 -5.86 -18.05 8.54
C ALA A 268 -6.24 -17.20 9.77
N LEU A 269 -5.26 -16.61 10.44
CA LEU A 269 -5.49 -15.73 11.58
C LEU A 269 -6.35 -14.52 11.21
N GLY A 270 -6.07 -13.92 10.05
CA GLY A 270 -6.82 -12.78 9.54
C GLY A 270 -8.28 -13.09 9.23
N ALA A 271 -8.58 -14.34 8.85
CA ALA A 271 -9.93 -14.80 8.56
C ALA A 271 -10.79 -14.97 9.84
N VAL A 272 -10.19 -15.35 10.96
CA VAL A 272 -10.92 -15.61 12.21
C VAL A 272 -10.82 -14.51 13.26
N MET A 273 -9.77 -13.68 13.24
CA MET A 273 -9.53 -12.72 14.33
C MET A 273 -10.64 -11.65 14.50
N VAL A 274 -11.42 -11.41 13.45
CA VAL A 274 -12.55 -10.46 13.44
C VAL A 274 -13.80 -11.06 14.07
N ALA A 275 -13.91 -12.40 14.10
CA ALA A 275 -15.10 -13.08 14.61
C ALA A 275 -15.22 -12.92 16.13
N ASP A 276 -16.45 -12.73 16.61
CA ASP A 276 -16.73 -12.57 18.03
C ASP A 276 -16.36 -13.82 18.87
N ALA A 277 -16.32 -15.01 18.26
CA ALA A 277 -15.79 -16.24 18.88
C ALA A 277 -14.29 -16.14 19.22
N CYS A 278 -13.54 -15.29 18.52
CA CYS A 278 -12.11 -15.06 18.73
C CYS A 278 -11.81 -13.82 19.59
N HIS A 279 -12.84 -13.17 20.14
CA HIS A 279 -12.70 -12.05 21.06
C HIS A 279 -12.40 -12.49 22.50
N HIS A 280 -12.03 -11.50 23.33
CA HIS A 280 -11.86 -11.69 24.77
C HIS A 280 -13.15 -12.28 25.38
N TYR A 281 -13.01 -13.22 26.32
CA TYR A 281 -14.06 -14.06 26.95
C TYR A 281 -14.49 -15.34 26.19
N ALA A 282 -14.29 -15.43 24.88
CA ALA A 282 -14.42 -16.69 24.14
C ALA A 282 -13.04 -17.36 23.98
N HIS A 283 -12.58 -17.61 22.75
CA HIS A 283 -11.26 -18.20 22.50
C HIS A 283 -10.12 -17.18 22.60
N GLY A 284 -10.42 -15.89 22.39
CA GLY A 284 -9.44 -14.81 22.43
C GLY A 284 -8.32 -14.95 21.39
N THR A 285 -7.30 -14.11 21.52
CA THR A 285 -6.14 -14.12 20.62
C THR A 285 -5.39 -15.45 20.64
N SER A 286 -5.25 -16.10 21.81
CA SER A 286 -4.55 -17.39 21.89
C SER A 286 -5.27 -18.48 21.11
N GLY A 287 -6.60 -18.61 21.23
CA GLY A 287 -7.33 -19.64 20.49
C GLY A 287 -7.36 -19.37 18.98
N ALA A 288 -7.47 -18.11 18.56
CA ALA A 288 -7.36 -17.75 17.15
C ALA A 288 -5.99 -18.12 16.53
N ARG A 289 -4.90 -17.94 17.30
CA ARG A 289 -3.55 -18.33 16.86
C ARG A 289 -3.37 -19.83 16.77
N ILE A 290 -3.92 -20.58 17.73
CA ILE A 290 -3.91 -22.05 17.69
C ILE A 290 -4.67 -22.51 16.46
N LEU A 291 -5.89 -22.02 16.23
CA LEU A 291 -6.69 -22.38 15.06
C LEU A 291 -5.99 -22.06 13.73
N ALA A 292 -5.28 -20.93 13.67
CA ALA A 292 -4.49 -20.52 12.50
C ALA A 292 -3.20 -21.33 12.28
N ALA A 293 -2.81 -22.17 13.23
CA ALA A 293 -1.66 -23.06 13.14
C ALA A 293 -2.05 -24.53 12.93
N LEU A 294 -3.36 -24.85 12.88
CA LEU A 294 -3.83 -26.21 12.66
C LEU A 294 -3.88 -26.54 11.16
N ASP A 295 -3.41 -27.74 10.83
CA ASP A 295 -3.50 -28.32 9.48
C ASP A 295 -4.53 -29.47 9.48
N PRO A 296 -5.33 -29.63 8.41
CA PRO A 296 -6.32 -30.70 8.32
C PRO A 296 -5.74 -32.09 8.06
N LEU A 297 -4.49 -32.20 7.58
CA LEU A 297 -3.84 -33.46 7.20
C LEU A 297 -2.76 -33.88 8.18
N ASP A 298 -1.84 -32.98 8.52
CA ASP A 298 -0.65 -33.33 9.29
C ASP A 298 -0.91 -33.33 10.81
N GLY A 299 -1.90 -32.54 11.26
CA GLY A 299 -2.19 -32.35 12.68
C GLY A 299 -1.02 -31.75 13.46
N ALA A 300 -1.24 -31.44 14.74
CA ALA A 300 -0.18 -30.93 15.61
C ALA A 300 -0.38 -31.36 17.06
N ASP A 301 0.68 -31.83 17.72
CA ASP A 301 0.63 -32.05 19.16
C ASP A 301 0.72 -30.73 19.96
N ILE A 302 0.49 -30.81 21.27
CA ILE A 302 0.52 -29.64 22.17
C ILE A 302 1.89 -28.97 22.24
N ALA A 303 2.99 -29.72 22.12
CA ALA A 303 4.34 -29.17 22.20
C ALA A 303 4.68 -28.38 20.93
N HIS A 304 4.31 -28.90 19.76
CA HIS A 304 4.44 -28.23 18.48
C HIS A 304 3.59 -26.96 18.43
N LEU A 305 2.32 -27.02 18.85
CA LEU A 305 1.47 -25.83 18.95
C LEU A 305 2.04 -24.78 19.93
N ALA A 306 2.66 -25.20 21.03
CA ALA A 306 3.32 -24.30 21.96
C ALA A 306 4.53 -23.61 21.34
N ALA A 307 5.35 -24.33 20.56
CA ALA A 307 6.48 -23.78 19.83
C ALA A 307 6.02 -22.76 18.77
N ALA A 308 5.09 -23.14 17.89
CA ALA A 308 4.57 -22.30 16.82
C ALA A 308 3.90 -21.01 17.35
N THR A 309 3.14 -21.12 18.44
CA THR A 309 2.43 -19.98 19.02
C THR A 309 3.25 -19.21 20.06
N GLY A 310 4.42 -19.69 20.48
CA GLY A 310 5.16 -19.12 21.61
C GLY A 310 4.34 -19.05 22.92
N LEU A 311 3.29 -19.88 23.05
CA LEU A 311 2.46 -19.97 24.23
C LEU A 311 2.96 -21.09 25.14
N HIS A 312 2.72 -20.94 26.45
CA HIS A 312 3.03 -22.03 27.37
C HIS A 312 2.13 -23.25 27.11
N ARG A 313 2.69 -24.46 27.15
CA ARG A 313 1.98 -25.74 26.89
C ARG A 313 0.66 -25.89 27.65
N THR A 314 0.58 -25.46 28.91
CA THR A 314 -0.67 -25.55 29.70
C THR A 314 -1.75 -24.59 29.19
N THR A 315 -1.34 -23.44 28.64
CA THR A 315 -2.26 -22.50 28.00
C THR A 315 -2.75 -23.07 26.67
N VAL A 316 -1.87 -23.70 25.89
CA VAL A 316 -2.24 -24.39 24.64
C VAL A 316 -3.26 -25.48 24.93
N ARG A 317 -2.96 -26.43 25.82
CA ARG A 317 -3.88 -27.53 26.19
C ARG A 317 -5.25 -27.00 26.59
N ARG A 318 -5.32 -26.08 27.57
CA ARG A 318 -6.58 -25.47 28.03
C ARG A 318 -7.36 -24.78 26.90
N ARG A 319 -6.69 -24.27 25.87
CA ARG A 319 -7.34 -23.62 24.72
C ARG A 319 -7.78 -24.62 23.66
N VAL A 320 -6.98 -25.65 23.40
CA VAL A 320 -7.35 -26.79 22.56
C VAL A 320 -8.59 -27.46 23.11
N ASP A 321 -8.66 -27.78 24.41
CA ASP A 321 -9.82 -28.43 25.02
C ASP A 321 -11.13 -27.64 24.75
N LYS A 322 -11.04 -26.30 24.80
CA LYS A 322 -12.17 -25.41 24.49
C LYS A 322 -12.51 -25.38 23.01
N LEU A 323 -11.51 -25.36 22.14
CA LEU A 323 -11.71 -25.40 20.69
C LEU A 323 -12.36 -26.73 20.27
N VAL A 324 -11.93 -27.84 20.86
CA VAL A 324 -12.53 -29.17 20.65
C VAL A 324 -13.97 -29.20 21.17
N GLN A 325 -14.22 -28.70 22.37
CA GLN A 325 -15.58 -28.59 22.92
C GLN A 325 -16.54 -27.81 22.01
N ASP A 326 -16.04 -26.76 21.36
CA ASP A 326 -16.83 -25.88 20.49
C ASP A 326 -16.82 -26.36 19.01
N GLY A 327 -16.20 -27.51 18.71
CA GLY A 327 -16.15 -28.11 17.38
C GLY A 327 -15.25 -27.37 16.37
N LEU A 328 -14.33 -26.52 16.86
CA LEU A 328 -13.39 -25.76 16.04
C LEU A 328 -12.04 -26.46 15.87
N ALA A 329 -11.81 -27.56 16.60
CA ALA A 329 -10.65 -28.44 16.48
C ALA A 329 -11.08 -29.89 16.72
N GLU A 330 -10.35 -30.85 16.17
CA GLU A 330 -10.55 -32.28 16.41
C GLU A 330 -9.27 -32.86 17.05
N GLU A 331 -9.39 -33.66 18.11
CA GLU A 331 -8.23 -34.34 18.74
C GLU A 331 -8.33 -35.84 18.49
N THR A 332 -7.34 -36.41 17.80
CA THR A 332 -7.24 -37.84 17.49
C THR A 332 -5.79 -38.29 17.69
N ASP A 333 -5.57 -39.41 18.38
CA ASP A 333 -4.24 -40.00 18.63
C ASP A 333 -3.20 -39.04 19.24
N GLY A 334 -3.67 -38.08 20.05
CA GLY A 334 -2.82 -37.08 20.71
C GLY A 334 -2.39 -35.92 19.79
N LEU A 335 -2.90 -35.89 18.56
CA LEU A 335 -2.73 -34.81 17.60
C LEU A 335 -4.02 -34.00 17.48
N VAL A 336 -3.87 -32.70 17.25
CA VAL A 336 -4.96 -31.75 17.06
C VAL A 336 -5.02 -31.37 15.58
N TYR A 337 -6.18 -31.50 14.98
CA TYR A 337 -6.43 -31.27 13.56
C TYR A 337 -7.39 -30.11 13.35
N LEU A 338 -7.27 -29.48 12.19
CA LEU A 338 -8.30 -28.58 11.68
C LEU A 338 -9.47 -29.43 11.14
N PRO A 339 -10.72 -29.22 11.62
CA PRO A 339 -11.88 -29.95 11.12
C PRO A 339 -12.07 -29.76 9.61
N ARG A 340 -12.50 -30.81 8.90
CA ARG A 340 -12.60 -30.79 7.43
C ARG A 340 -13.55 -29.71 6.90
N HIS A 341 -14.61 -29.38 7.63
CA HIS A 341 -15.56 -28.33 7.22
C HIS A 341 -14.97 -26.91 7.36
N LEU A 342 -13.89 -26.76 8.14
CA LEU A 342 -13.11 -25.53 8.27
C LEU A 342 -11.87 -25.51 7.39
N ALA A 343 -11.59 -26.58 6.64
CA ALA A 343 -10.44 -26.69 5.76
C ALA A 343 -10.74 -26.15 4.35
N ALA A 344 -9.73 -25.56 3.72
CA ALA A 344 -9.70 -25.16 2.32
C ALA A 344 -8.31 -25.43 1.72
N ASP A 345 -8.19 -25.31 0.40
CA ASP A 345 -6.96 -25.61 -0.35
C ASP A 345 -5.74 -24.83 0.14
N GLU A 346 -5.93 -23.62 0.70
CA GLU A 346 -4.88 -22.77 1.26
C GLU A 346 -4.99 -22.58 2.79
N GLY A 347 -5.57 -23.56 3.51
CA GLY A 347 -5.63 -23.59 4.98
C GLY A 347 -7.03 -23.37 5.56
N LEU A 348 -7.16 -22.45 6.52
CA LEU A 348 -8.40 -22.24 7.27
C LEU A 348 -9.45 -21.43 6.48
N ARG A 349 -10.62 -22.03 6.26
CA ARG A 349 -11.84 -21.36 5.80
C ARG A 349 -12.84 -21.25 6.96
N PRO A 350 -13.10 -20.05 7.49
CA PRO A 350 -14.04 -19.90 8.60
C PRO A 350 -15.47 -20.25 8.16
N ASP A 351 -16.11 -21.14 8.90
CA ASP A 351 -17.56 -21.29 8.89
C ASP A 351 -18.16 -20.18 9.76
N LEU A 352 -18.76 -19.17 9.12
CA LEU A 352 -19.30 -18.00 9.80
C LEU A 352 -20.47 -18.36 10.72
N ASP A 353 -21.31 -19.33 10.33
CA ASP A 353 -22.47 -19.75 11.11
C ASP A 353 -22.01 -20.49 12.36
N GLN A 354 -20.99 -21.34 12.24
CA GLN A 354 -20.37 -21.99 13.39
C GLN A 354 -19.71 -20.98 14.33
N LEU A 355 -18.93 -20.04 13.80
CA LEU A 355 -18.28 -19.01 14.63
C LEU A 355 -19.32 -18.09 15.32
N GLU A 356 -20.44 -17.80 14.67
CA GLU A 356 -21.54 -17.07 15.29
C GLU A 356 -22.21 -17.90 16.40
N HIS A 357 -22.48 -19.19 16.16
CA HIS A 357 -23.01 -20.10 17.18
C HIS A 357 -22.10 -20.17 18.41
N VAL A 358 -20.79 -20.32 18.21
CA VAL A 358 -19.79 -20.31 19.29
C VAL A 358 -19.78 -18.97 20.02
N ALA A 359 -19.88 -17.85 19.30
CA ALA A 359 -19.96 -16.52 19.91
C ALA A 359 -21.22 -16.36 20.77
N LEU A 360 -22.36 -16.89 20.34
CA LEU A 360 -23.61 -16.92 21.12
C LEU A 360 -23.44 -17.77 22.38
N ALA A 361 -22.95 -19.01 22.24
CA ALA A 361 -22.75 -19.94 23.35
C ALA A 361 -21.77 -19.40 24.41
N ARG A 362 -20.74 -18.67 23.97
CA ARG A 362 -19.73 -18.04 24.85
C ARG A 362 -20.12 -16.62 25.30
N GLY A 363 -21.28 -16.09 24.88
CA GLY A 363 -21.78 -14.77 25.28
C GLY A 363 -21.00 -13.58 24.71
N THR A 364 -20.23 -13.77 23.63
CA THR A 364 -19.45 -12.73 22.96
C THR A 364 -20.11 -12.15 21.71
N ALA A 365 -21.23 -12.71 21.28
CA ALA A 365 -21.98 -12.23 20.13
C ALA A 365 -22.31 -10.71 20.20
N GLY A 366 -22.15 -10.03 19.08
CA GLY A 366 -22.39 -8.60 18.92
C GLY A 366 -21.38 -7.69 19.63
N LEU A 367 -20.26 -8.21 20.14
CA LEU A 367 -19.20 -7.37 20.71
C LEU A 367 -18.54 -6.51 19.63
N GLY A 368 -18.27 -7.08 18.46
CA GLY A 368 -17.76 -6.37 17.30
C GLY A 368 -18.67 -5.21 16.88
N ASP A 369 -19.97 -5.45 16.77
CA ASP A 369 -20.95 -4.42 16.39
C ASP A 369 -21.08 -3.32 17.45
N ARG A 370 -21.15 -3.68 18.73
CA ARG A 370 -21.16 -2.69 19.82
C ARG A 370 -19.92 -1.80 19.78
N ARG A 371 -18.76 -2.36 19.45
CA ARG A 371 -17.50 -1.60 19.28
C ARG A 371 -17.59 -0.66 18.07
N ARG A 372 -18.01 -1.16 16.90
CA ARG A 372 -18.18 -0.37 15.68
C ARG A 372 -19.14 0.79 15.89
N LYS A 373 -20.29 0.53 16.53
CA LYS A 373 -21.28 1.55 16.89
C LYS A 373 -20.66 2.62 17.80
N ARG A 374 -20.04 2.22 18.91
CA ARG A 374 -19.36 3.14 19.83
C ARG A 374 -18.32 4.00 19.12
N HIS A 375 -17.49 3.40 18.26
CA HIS A 375 -16.48 4.15 17.50
C HIS A 375 -17.12 5.10 16.47
N SER A 376 -18.21 4.70 15.82
CA SER A 376 -18.98 5.56 14.92
C SER A 376 -19.53 6.79 15.64
N ASP A 377 -20.13 6.59 16.83
CA ASP A 377 -20.66 7.66 17.67
C ASP A 377 -19.54 8.60 18.13
N GLN A 378 -18.39 8.05 18.54
CA GLN A 378 -17.20 8.85 18.87
C GLN A 378 -16.67 9.65 17.67
N ARG A 379 -16.65 9.07 16.46
CA ARG A 379 -16.24 9.79 15.24
C ARG A 379 -17.19 10.94 14.94
N ARG A 380 -18.50 10.73 15.11
CA ARG A 380 -19.52 11.78 14.95
C ARG A 380 -19.33 12.90 15.96
N SER A 381 -19.20 12.56 17.25
CA SER A 381 -18.95 13.51 18.33
C SER A 381 -17.67 14.32 18.11
N ASN A 382 -16.58 13.66 17.71
CA ASN A 382 -15.31 14.33 17.42
C ASN A 382 -15.43 15.30 16.23
N ARG A 383 -16.14 14.93 15.16
CA ARG A 383 -16.40 15.83 14.03
C ARG A 383 -17.18 17.07 14.48
N HIS A 384 -18.25 16.89 15.26
CA HIS A 384 -19.02 18.02 15.79
C HIS A 384 -18.15 18.93 16.66
N TRP A 385 -17.31 18.36 17.53
CA TRP A 385 -16.39 19.13 18.36
C TRP A 385 -15.35 19.91 17.54
N LEU A 386 -14.79 19.30 16.48
CA LEU A 386 -13.86 19.98 15.57
C LEU A 386 -14.54 21.14 14.84
N THR A 387 -15.76 20.92 14.31
CA THR A 387 -16.54 21.98 13.65
C THR A 387 -16.84 23.13 14.61
N ALA A 388 -17.32 22.86 15.82
CA ALA A 388 -17.60 23.87 16.84
C ALA A 388 -16.32 24.63 17.24
N ARG A 389 -15.20 23.92 17.39
CA ARG A 389 -13.91 24.55 17.70
C ARG A 389 -13.44 25.48 16.57
N THR A 390 -13.60 25.09 15.31
CA THR A 390 -13.27 25.92 14.15
C THR A 390 -14.18 27.15 14.09
N GLN A 391 -15.49 26.99 14.33
CA GLN A 391 -16.45 28.09 14.41
C GLN A 391 -16.06 29.09 15.51
N HIS A 392 -15.79 28.62 16.73
CA HIS A 392 -15.32 29.48 17.82
C HIS A 392 -13.97 30.15 17.56
N ALA A 393 -13.09 29.53 16.77
CA ALA A 393 -11.85 30.17 16.35
C ALA A 393 -12.12 31.30 15.35
N VAL A 394 -13.06 31.11 14.42
CA VAL A 394 -13.52 32.15 13.48
C VAL A 394 -14.23 33.29 14.23
N GLU A 395 -15.12 32.97 15.15
CA GLU A 395 -15.83 33.95 16.00
C GLU A 395 -14.84 34.76 16.85
N ARG A 396 -13.85 34.12 17.48
CA ARG A 396 -12.81 34.85 18.23
C ARG A 396 -11.92 35.71 17.34
N ARG A 397 -11.72 35.34 16.08
CA ARG A 397 -10.99 36.15 15.08
C ARG A 397 -11.83 37.30 14.53
N ARG A 398 -13.16 37.19 14.54
CA ARG A 398 -14.05 38.33 14.33
C ARG A 398 -13.91 39.21 15.57
N SER A 399 -12.97 40.16 15.52
CA SER A 399 -12.76 41.12 16.61
C SER A 399 -14.10 41.65 17.09
N ALA A 400 -14.44 41.39 18.35
CA ALA A 400 -15.65 41.92 18.99
C ALA A 400 -15.62 43.46 19.09
N ARG A 401 -14.43 44.05 18.91
CA ARG A 401 -14.28 45.49 18.71
C ARG A 401 -14.15 45.78 17.21
N PRO A 402 -14.90 46.75 16.67
CA PRO A 402 -14.57 47.30 15.36
C PRO A 402 -13.08 47.66 15.36
N PRO A 403 -12.34 47.38 14.27
CA PRO A 403 -10.93 47.74 14.19
C PRO A 403 -10.80 49.21 14.60
N LEU A 404 -9.86 49.51 15.50
CA LEU A 404 -9.62 50.89 15.91
C LEU A 404 -9.26 51.65 14.64
N ARG A 405 -10.14 52.58 14.24
CA ARG A 405 -9.87 53.49 13.13
C ARG A 405 -8.68 54.34 13.56
N LEU A 406 -7.53 54.15 12.93
CA LEU A 406 -6.29 54.82 13.29
C LEU A 406 -6.25 56.25 12.71
N VAL A 407 -6.96 56.47 11.62
CA VAL A 407 -7.16 57.80 11.01
C VAL A 407 -8.48 58.41 11.52
N PRO A 408 -8.44 59.50 12.32
CA PRO A 408 -9.65 60.16 12.81
C PRO A 408 -10.62 60.59 11.71
N GLU A 409 -11.90 60.67 12.05
CA GLU A 409 -12.93 61.20 11.15
C GLU A 409 -12.65 62.67 10.81
N GLY A 410 -12.75 63.01 9.52
CA GLY A 410 -12.49 64.36 9.02
C GLY A 410 -11.05 64.64 8.54
N VAL A 411 -10.10 63.72 8.73
CA VAL A 411 -8.74 63.83 8.18
C VAL A 411 -8.71 63.75 6.65
N VAL A 412 -9.63 62.97 6.07
CA VAL A 412 -9.83 62.86 4.62
C VAL A 412 -11.22 63.34 4.29
N ASP A 413 -11.35 64.14 3.25
CA ASP A 413 -12.63 64.48 2.66
C ASP A 413 -13.19 63.25 1.92
N GLU A 414 -14.33 62.74 2.38
CA GLU A 414 -14.94 61.53 1.79
C GLU A 414 -15.42 61.75 0.34
N SER A 415 -15.65 63.01 -0.07
CA SER A 415 -16.14 63.34 -1.41
C SER A 415 -15.02 63.53 -2.43
N THR A 416 -13.84 63.95 -2.01
CA THR A 416 -12.71 64.24 -2.90
C THR A 416 -11.52 63.29 -2.71
N GLY A 417 -11.45 62.57 -1.59
CA GLY A 417 -10.29 61.78 -1.19
C GLY A 417 -9.09 62.64 -0.75
N GLU A 418 -9.25 63.96 -0.67
CA GLU A 418 -8.16 64.87 -0.31
C GLU A 418 -7.94 64.94 1.21
N LEU A 419 -6.68 65.05 1.58
CA LEU A 419 -6.20 65.05 2.95
C LEU A 419 -6.36 66.46 3.55
N ARG A 420 -7.31 66.61 4.47
CA ARG A 420 -7.67 67.90 5.12
C ARG A 420 -6.72 68.29 6.25
N ASP A 421 -6.19 67.31 6.98
CA ASP A 421 -5.26 67.56 8.10
C ASP A 421 -3.81 67.34 7.69
N THR A 422 -3.03 68.42 7.59
CA THR A 422 -1.63 68.39 7.17
C THR A 422 -0.71 67.54 8.04
N ALA A 423 -1.08 67.22 9.28
CA ALA A 423 -0.29 66.32 10.14
C ALA A 423 -0.19 64.89 9.56
N TRP A 424 -1.10 64.51 8.66
CA TRP A 424 -1.12 63.21 7.98
C TRP A 424 -0.44 63.23 6.60
N ARG A 425 0.13 64.37 6.19
CA ARG A 425 0.82 64.48 4.90
C ARG A 425 2.02 63.54 4.87
N GLY A 426 2.08 62.70 3.84
CA GLY A 426 3.13 61.68 3.68
C GLY A 426 2.70 60.28 4.10
N TRP A 427 1.63 60.11 4.88
CA TRP A 427 1.05 58.80 5.15
C TRP A 427 0.23 58.32 3.94
N ILE A 428 0.33 57.02 3.62
CA ILE A 428 -0.61 56.32 2.73
C ILE A 428 -1.80 55.90 3.60
N ILE A 429 -2.95 56.51 3.37
CA ILE A 429 -4.15 56.38 4.22
C ILE A 429 -5.35 55.76 3.49
N ASP A 430 -5.08 55.00 2.42
CA ASP A 430 -6.09 54.31 1.62
C ASP A 430 -6.94 53.32 2.45
N ASP A 431 -6.36 52.77 3.53
CA ASP A 431 -7.05 52.03 4.58
C ASP A 431 -7.00 52.83 5.90
N PRO A 432 -8.10 53.45 6.36
CA PRO A 432 -8.12 54.25 7.59
C PRO A 432 -7.88 53.41 8.87
N TYR A 433 -7.86 52.08 8.76
CA TYR A 433 -7.52 51.16 9.83
C TYR A 433 -6.06 50.72 9.80
N ARG A 434 -5.33 51.00 8.71
CA ARG A 434 -3.92 50.64 8.52
C ARG A 434 -3.18 51.71 7.72
N PRO A 435 -3.07 52.95 8.22
CA PRO A 435 -2.24 53.95 7.57
C PRO A 435 -0.80 53.46 7.57
N THR A 436 -0.16 53.40 6.40
CA THR A 436 1.25 53.04 6.27
C THR A 436 2.05 54.27 5.93
N TRP A 437 3.15 54.49 6.65
CA TRP A 437 4.16 55.41 6.18
C TRP A 437 4.85 54.73 4.99
N PRO A 438 4.97 55.36 3.81
CA PRO A 438 5.83 54.86 2.76
C PRO A 438 7.22 54.78 3.36
N ASP A 439 7.70 53.55 3.56
CA ASP A 439 8.94 53.24 4.25
C ASP A 439 10.06 54.18 3.77
N ASP A 440 10.79 54.81 4.70
CA ASP A 440 11.93 55.69 4.40
C ASP A 440 13.08 54.82 3.86
N GLY A 441 12.93 54.29 2.64
CA GLY A 441 13.94 53.53 1.93
C GLY A 441 14.60 52.42 2.76
N SER A 442 13.91 51.31 2.97
CA SER A 442 14.63 50.04 3.11
C SER A 442 15.47 49.84 1.84
N PRO A 443 16.82 49.88 1.90
CA PRO A 443 17.65 49.83 0.71
C PRO A 443 17.53 48.43 0.10
N GLU A 444 16.81 48.32 -1.01
CA GLU A 444 16.89 47.13 -1.85
C GLU A 444 18.34 46.97 -2.30
N ALA A 445 18.89 45.84 -1.85
CA ALA A 445 20.13 45.26 -2.28
C ALA A 445 20.21 45.24 -3.81
N VAL A 446 21.04 46.13 -4.35
CA VAL A 446 21.71 45.90 -5.63
C VAL A 446 22.73 44.78 -5.39
N CYS A 447 22.32 43.54 -5.64
CA CYS A 447 23.24 42.47 -5.97
C CYS A 447 23.04 42.12 -7.44
N GLY A 448 24.07 42.42 -8.24
CA GLY A 448 24.21 41.95 -9.61
C GLY A 448 24.66 40.50 -9.70
#